data_AF-A0A8T6FP94-F1
#
_entry.id   AF-A0A8T6FP94-F1
#
_cell.length_a   1.000
_cell.length_b   1.000
_cell.length_c   1.000
_cell.angle_alpha   90.00
_cell.angle_beta   90.00
_cell.angle_gamma   90.00
#
_symmetry.space_group_name_H-M   'P 1'
#
loop_
_entity.id
_entity.type
_entity.pdbx_description
1 polymer ?
#
loop_
_entity_poly.entity_id
_entity_poly.type
_entity_poly.pdbx_seq_one_letter_code
_entity_poly.pdbx_strand_id
1 'polypeptide(L)'
;MAVAFDTLRAATQLQEAGFREAHAHALVTFAEDVTENLATKDDLAKLEAKMDAQFGKVDAEFGKVYAEFGKVYAEFDNVRSEMAVLKRDIIIWLGGLMITMTGLAIAATSALG
;
A
#
# COMPACT_ATOMS: atom_id res chain seq x y z
N MET A 1 5.76 31.78 -14.57
CA MET A 1 6.61 32.96 -14.81
C MET A 1 6.27 33.95 -13.71
N ALA A 2 7.11 34.08 -12.68
CA ALA A 2 6.82 35.00 -11.58
C ALA A 2 6.86 36.43 -12.12
N VAL A 3 5.72 37.11 -12.12
CA VAL A 3 5.66 38.53 -12.46
C VAL A 3 6.30 39.26 -11.28
N ALA A 4 7.45 39.91 -11.51
CA ALA A 4 8.12 40.67 -10.46
C ALA A 4 7.18 41.79 -9.96
N PHE A 5 6.93 41.83 -8.65
CA PHE A 5 6.10 42.85 -8.03
C PHE A 5 6.89 44.15 -7.95
N ASP A 6 6.46 45.17 -8.71
CA ASP A 6 7.12 46.48 -8.73
C ASP A 6 6.69 47.29 -7.49
N THR A 7 7.44 47.11 -6.41
CA THR A 7 7.21 47.72 -5.10
C THR A 7 7.24 49.24 -5.15
N LEU A 8 8.12 49.83 -5.96
CA LEU A 8 8.26 51.29 -6.10
C LEU A 8 7.01 51.89 -6.75
N ARG A 9 6.55 51.28 -7.85
CA ARG A 9 5.33 51.71 -8.55
C ARG A 9 4.10 51.54 -7.66
N ALA A 10 4.01 50.43 -6.93
CA ALA A 10 2.91 50.17 -6.00
C ALA A 10 2.86 51.19 -4.85
N ALA A 11 4.01 51.53 -4.26
CA ALA A 11 4.10 52.53 -3.20
C ALA A 11 3.71 53.93 -3.69
N THR A 12 4.14 54.31 -4.90
CA THR A 12 3.83 55.60 -5.53
C THR A 12 2.33 55.73 -5.78
N GLN A 13 1.69 54.68 -6.32
CA GLN A 13 0.24 54.67 -6.55
C GLN A 13 -0.56 54.79 -5.24
N LEU A 14 -0.10 54.17 -4.15
CA LEU A 14 -0.74 54.31 -2.84
C LEU A 14 -0.61 55.75 -2.30
N GLN A 15 0.55 56.40 -2.49
CA GLN A 15 0.72 57.81 -2.13
C GLN A 15 -0.19 58.74 -2.93
N GLU A 16 -0.31 58.51 -4.24
CA GLU A 16 -1.24 59.25 -5.11
C GLU A 16 -2.71 59.05 -4.70
N ALA A 17 -3.05 57.88 -4.14
CA ALA A 17 -4.36 57.59 -3.56
C ALA A 17 -4.59 58.20 -2.16
N GLY A 18 -3.63 58.98 -1.63
CA GLY A 18 -3.75 59.68 -0.36
C GLY A 18 -3.24 58.90 0.85
N PHE A 19 -2.59 57.76 0.67
CA PHE A 19 -1.90 57.08 1.77
C PHE A 19 -0.63 57.83 2.14
N ARG A 20 -0.37 57.96 3.45
CA ARG A 20 0.92 58.48 3.93
C ARG A 20 2.03 57.51 3.55
N GLU A 21 3.21 58.05 3.25
CA GLU A 21 4.40 57.30 2.82
C GLU A 21 4.70 56.07 3.70
N ALA A 22 4.70 56.23 5.02
CA ALA A 22 4.93 55.12 5.95
C ALA A 22 3.88 53.99 5.84
N HIS A 23 2.62 54.33 5.55
CA HIS A 23 1.55 53.33 5.38
C HIS A 23 1.62 52.65 4.01
N ALA A 24 1.94 53.40 2.96
CA ALA A 24 2.13 52.87 1.61
C ALA A 24 3.29 51.86 1.58
N HIS A 25 4.42 52.21 2.20
CA HIS A 25 5.57 51.30 2.32
C HIS A 25 5.22 50.04 3.12
N ALA A 26 4.56 50.17 4.27
CA ALA A 26 4.19 49.02 5.10
C ALA A 26 3.26 48.03 4.36
N LEU A 27 2.28 48.54 3.60
CA LEU A 27 1.36 47.71 2.80
C LEU A 27 2.08 46.99 1.65
N VAL A 28 2.99 47.68 0.97
CA VAL A 28 3.77 47.09 -0.14
C VAL A 28 4.71 46.01 0.37
N THR A 29 5.42 46.26 1.48
CA THR A 29 6.29 45.25 2.10
C THR A 29 5.51 44.02 2.56
N PHE A 30 4.31 44.21 3.12
CA PHE A 30 3.43 43.09 3.47
C PHE A 30 2.97 42.32 2.23
N ALA A 31 2.58 43.02 1.16
CA ALA A 31 2.14 42.38 -0.08
C ALA A 31 3.26 41.60 -0.77
N GLU A 32 4.49 42.12 -0.73
CA GLU A 32 5.68 41.43 -1.22
C GLU A 32 5.97 40.17 -0.41
N ASP A 33 6.00 40.26 0.92
CA ASP A 33 6.23 39.12 1.82
C ASP A 33 5.16 38.01 1.65
N VAL A 34 3.90 38.40 1.48
CA VAL A 34 2.80 37.47 1.17
C VAL A 34 3.01 36.82 -0.20
N THR A 35 3.44 37.58 -1.21
CA THR A 35 3.61 37.07 -2.58
C THR A 35 4.81 36.13 -2.70
N GLU A 36 5.89 36.38 -1.96
CA GLU A 36 7.09 35.53 -1.94
C GLU A 36 6.86 34.20 -1.21
N ASN A 37 6.02 34.20 -0.17
CA ASN A 37 5.77 33.02 0.66
C ASN A 37 4.53 32.21 0.26
N LEU A 38 3.72 32.68 -0.69
CA LEU A 38 2.55 31.92 -1.16
C LEU A 38 2.93 30.89 -2.23
N ALA A 39 2.58 29.62 -1.97
CA ALA A 39 2.53 28.62 -3.02
C ALA A 39 1.52 29.03 -4.09
N THR A 40 1.91 28.96 -5.36
CA THR A 40 1.02 29.32 -6.47
C THR A 40 0.02 28.19 -6.74
N LYS A 41 -1.07 28.50 -7.45
CA LYS A 41 -2.02 27.47 -7.93
C LYS A 41 -1.33 26.39 -8.76
N ASP A 42 -0.30 26.76 -9.53
CA ASP A 42 0.48 25.83 -10.33
C ASP A 42 1.30 24.87 -9.45
N ASP A 43 1.81 25.35 -8.32
CA ASP A 43 2.55 24.51 -7.36
C ASP A 43 1.62 23.52 -6.66
N LEU A 44 0.40 23.96 -6.34
CA LEU A 44 -0.62 23.08 -5.78
C LEU A 44 -1.05 22.00 -6.79
N ALA A 45 -1.24 22.36 -8.06
CA ALA A 45 -1.56 21.40 -9.12
C ALA A 45 -0.44 20.37 -9.34
N LYS A 46 0.83 20.79 -9.26
CA LYS A 46 1.98 19.87 -9.31
C LYS A 46 2.02 18.95 -8.09
N LEU A 47 1.69 19.47 -6.91
CA LEU A 47 1.64 18.69 -5.67
C LEU A 47 0.54 17.64 -5.75
N GLU A 48 -0.66 18.01 -6.20
CA GLU A 48 -1.79 17.10 -6.43
C GLU A 48 -1.41 15.99 -7.42
N ALA A 49 -0.87 16.34 -8.60
CA ALA A 49 -0.42 15.37 -9.58
C ALA A 49 0.67 14.42 -9.04
N LYS A 50 1.60 14.93 -8.23
CA LYS A 50 2.63 14.11 -7.58
C LYS A 50 2.01 13.18 -6.53
N MET A 51 1.01 13.65 -5.80
CA MET A 51 0.30 12.88 -4.79
C MET A 51 -0.49 11.74 -5.44
N ASP A 52 -1.25 12.02 -6.49
CA ASP A 52 -1.96 11.01 -7.29
C ASP A 52 -1.01 9.96 -7.87
N ALA A 53 0.14 10.39 -8.40
CA ALA A 53 1.15 9.47 -8.91
C ALA A 53 1.74 8.58 -7.81
N GLN A 54 1.88 9.08 -6.57
CA GLN A 54 2.34 8.27 -5.45
C GLN A 54 1.25 7.30 -4.97
N PHE A 55 0.00 7.75 -4.86
CA PHE A 55 -1.12 6.87 -4.52
C PHE A 55 -1.32 5.76 -5.55
N GLY A 56 -1.25 6.08 -6.84
CA GLY A 56 -1.32 5.07 -7.91
C GLY A 56 -0.19 4.03 -7.83
N LYS A 57 1.02 4.41 -7.38
CA LYS A 57 2.09 3.44 -7.11
C LYS A 57 1.78 2.55 -5.92
N VAL A 58 1.24 3.13 -4.85
CA VAL A 58 0.83 2.39 -3.65
C VAL A 58 -0.24 1.36 -4.00
N ASP A 59 -1.26 1.76 -4.77
CA ASP A 59 -2.31 0.86 -5.24
C ASP A 59 -1.75 -0.29 -6.08
N ALA A 60 -0.78 -0.01 -6.97
CA ALA A 60 -0.12 -1.04 -7.76
C ALA A 60 0.68 -2.04 -6.90
N GLU A 61 1.39 -1.56 -5.87
CA GLU A 61 2.11 -2.42 -4.93
C GLU A 61 1.15 -3.28 -4.10
N PHE A 62 0.03 -2.71 -3.62
CA PHE A 62 -1.02 -3.49 -2.96
C PHE A 62 -1.61 -4.55 -3.89
N GLY A 63 -1.84 -4.23 -5.16
CA GLY A 63 -2.28 -5.19 -6.18
C GLY A 63 -1.34 -6.39 -6.30
N LYS A 64 -0.02 -6.17 -6.29
CA LYS A 64 0.97 -7.26 -6.28
C LYS A 64 0.90 -8.10 -5.01
N VAL A 65 0.77 -7.46 -3.84
CA VAL A 65 0.64 -8.15 -2.55
C VAL A 65 -0.59 -9.05 -2.54
N TYR A 66 -1.75 -8.58 -3.04
CA TYR A 66 -2.95 -9.41 -3.17
C TYR A 66 -2.74 -10.62 -4.08
N ALA A 67 -2.01 -10.45 -5.19
CA ALA A 67 -1.69 -11.55 -6.08
C ALA A 67 -0.78 -12.60 -5.40
N GLU A 68 0.23 -12.17 -4.65
CA GLU A 68 1.10 -13.07 -3.87
C GLU A 68 0.32 -13.82 -2.79
N PHE A 69 -0.56 -13.14 -2.05
CA PHE A 69 -1.46 -13.82 -1.11
C PHE A 69 -2.34 -14.87 -1.80
N GLY A 70 -2.85 -14.57 -3.00
CA GLY A 70 -3.61 -15.53 -3.81
C GLY A 70 -2.82 -16.80 -4.11
N LYS A 71 -1.52 -16.68 -4.44
CA LYS A 71 -0.64 -17.84 -4.64
C LYS A 71 -0.44 -18.64 -3.36
N VAL A 72 -0.19 -17.95 -2.23
CA VAL A 72 -0.03 -18.60 -0.92
C VAL A 72 -1.27 -19.39 -0.54
N TYR A 73 -2.48 -18.84 -0.76
CA TYR A 73 -3.72 -19.59 -0.51
C TYR A 73 -3.82 -20.86 -1.36
N ALA A 74 -3.46 -20.78 -2.65
CA ALA A 74 -3.46 -21.95 -3.53
C ALA A 74 -2.44 -23.01 -3.07
N GLU A 75 -1.25 -22.61 -2.60
CA GLU A 75 -0.27 -23.53 -2.02
C GLU A 75 -0.80 -24.20 -0.75
N PHE A 76 -1.48 -23.45 0.14
CA PHE A 76 -2.12 -24.03 1.33
C PHE A 76 -3.19 -25.07 0.98
N ASP A 77 -3.99 -24.82 -0.05
CA ASP A 77 -5.00 -25.77 -0.52
C ASP A 77 -4.35 -27.04 -1.10
N ASN A 78 -3.25 -26.89 -1.84
CA ASN A 78 -2.45 -28.03 -2.33
C ASN A 78 -1.89 -28.86 -1.16
N VAL A 79 -1.25 -28.22 -0.18
CA VAL A 79 -0.71 -28.90 1.02
C VAL A 79 -1.82 -29.62 1.79
N ARG A 80 -3.00 -29.01 1.90
CA ARG A 80 -4.16 -29.65 2.54
C ARG A 80 -4.61 -30.91 1.78
N SER A 81 -4.61 -30.86 0.45
CA SER A 81 -4.94 -32.00 -0.41
C SER A 81 -3.91 -33.13 -0.25
N GLU A 82 -2.62 -32.81 -0.32
CA GLU A 82 -1.54 -33.79 -0.12
C GLU A 82 -1.62 -34.45 1.26
N MET A 83 -1.90 -33.67 2.31
CA MET A 83 -2.07 -34.20 3.65
C MET A 83 -3.28 -35.14 3.76
N ALA A 84 -4.37 -34.87 3.04
CA ALA A 84 -5.53 -35.76 2.99
C ALA A 84 -5.20 -37.09 2.30
N VAL A 85 -4.45 -37.03 1.20
CA VAL A 85 -3.95 -38.23 0.50
C VAL A 85 -3.03 -39.03 1.40
N LEU A 86 -2.04 -38.39 2.03
CA LEU A 86 -1.11 -39.04 2.94
C LEU A 86 -1.82 -39.74 4.10
N LYS A 87 -2.81 -39.08 4.71
CA LYS A 87 -3.64 -39.68 5.77
C LYS A 87 -4.37 -40.92 5.27
N ARG A 88 -4.97 -40.87 4.08
CA ARG A 88 -5.68 -42.02 3.49
C ARG A 88 -4.72 -43.18 3.25
N ASP A 89 -3.56 -42.91 2.68
CA ASP A 89 -2.59 -43.94 2.32
C ASP A 89 -2.01 -44.62 3.57
N ILE A 90 -1.76 -43.86 4.64
CA ILE A 90 -1.38 -44.41 5.96
C ILE A 90 -2.48 -45.30 6.53
N ILE A 91 -3.75 -44.89 6.45
CA ILE A 91 -4.89 -45.68 6.96
C ILE A 91 -5.00 -47.00 6.19
N ILE A 92 -4.85 -46.99 4.86
CA ILE A 92 -4.90 -48.20 4.05
C ILE A 92 -3.75 -49.14 4.42
N TRP A 93 -2.53 -48.61 4.55
CA TRP A 93 -1.35 -49.40 4.93
C TRP A 93 -1.50 -50.04 6.31
N LEU A 94 -1.91 -49.26 7.32
CA LEU A 94 -2.15 -49.76 8.67
C LEU A 94 -3.29 -50.78 8.71
N GLY A 95 -4.39 -50.54 7.97
CA GLY A 95 -5.50 -51.48 7.87
C GLY A 95 -5.07 -52.82 7.27
N GLY A 96 -4.28 -52.79 6.19
CA GLY A 96 -3.70 -54.00 5.59
C GLY A 96 -2.81 -54.77 6.56
N LEU A 97 -1.93 -54.08 7.30
CA LEU A 97 -1.06 -54.69 8.30
C LEU A 97 -1.85 -55.33 9.46
N MET A 98 -2.93 -54.70 9.91
CA MET A 98 -3.76 -55.26 10.98
C MET A 98 -4.48 -56.54 10.54
N ILE A 99 -4.94 -56.60 9.29
CA ILE A 99 -5.57 -57.79 8.73
C ILE A 99 -4.57 -58.94 8.63
N THR A 100 -3.35 -58.68 8.15
CA THR A 100 -2.32 -59.73 8.05
C THR A 100 -1.90 -60.26 9.41
N MET A 101 -1.67 -59.38 10.39
CA MET A 101 -1.33 -59.78 11.75
C MET A 101 -2.43 -60.60 12.43
N THR A 102 -3.70 -60.22 12.21
CA THR A 102 -4.85 -60.97 12.73
C THR A 102 -4.94 -62.36 12.10
N GLY A 103 -4.75 -62.46 10.78
CA GLY A 103 -4.73 -63.75 10.08
C GLY A 103 -3.62 -64.69 10.60
N LEU A 104 -2.42 -64.15 10.83
CA LEU A 104 -1.30 -64.90 11.41
C LEU A 104 -1.61 -65.41 12.82
N ALA A 105 -2.24 -64.59 13.66
CA ALA A 105 -2.62 -64.98 15.03
C ALA A 105 -3.66 -66.12 15.05
N ILE A 106 -4.64 -66.09 14.14
CA ILE A 106 -5.66 -67.14 13.99
C ILE A 106 -5.01 -68.45 13.50
N ALA A 107 -4.10 -68.37 12.52
CA ALA A 107 -3.37 -69.54 12.03
C ALA A 107 -2.51 -70.18 13.12
N ALA A 108 -1.83 -69.37 13.95
CA ALA A 108 -1.00 -69.87 15.03
C ALA A 108 -1.83 -70.57 16.13
N THR A 109 -2.99 -70.01 16.51
CA THR A 109 -3.87 -70.60 17.53
C THR A 109 -4.52 -71.89 17.06
N SER A 110 -4.94 -71.97 15.79
CA SER A 110 -5.49 -73.22 15.21
C SER A 110 -4.46 -74.34 15.01
N ALA A 111 -3.16 -74.03 14.95
CA ALA A 111 -2.10 -75.04 14.88
C ALA A 111 -1.71 -75.64 16.24
N LEU A 112 -2.14 -75.03 17.35
CA LEU A 112 -1.79 -75.42 18.72
C LEU A 112 -2.91 -76.19 19.46
N GLY A 113 -4.15 -76.20 18.92
CA GLY A 113 -5.30 -76.93 19.48
C GLY A 113 -5.63 -78.17 18.68
#